data_AF-A0A9E0I4B3-F1
#
_entry.id   AF-A0A9E0I4B3-F1
#
_cell.length_a   1.000
_cell.length_b   1.000
_cell.length_c   1.000
_cell.angle_alpha   90.00
_cell.angle_beta   90.00
_cell.angle_gamma   90.00
#
_symmetry.space_group_name_H-M   'P 1'
#
loop_
_entity.id
_entity.type
_entity.pdbx_description
1 polymer ?
#
loop_
_entity_poly.entity_id
_entity_poly.type
_entity_poly.pdbx_seq_one_letter_code
_entity_poly.pdbx_strand_id
1 'polypeptide(L)'
;AYPILTGTTLNCAGGPTPWGTWLSAEEFPQGQVWECQPMGRPEDAVVRPALGCFKHEAVTVDPVRKMLYLTEDEPDGRLYRFVCAPRDWPTGARRPALKDGTLQVLQLVDLAASEAPDGRLDVAKAQRVSWVDVVQPASPQATVRSQLGPRAPGTPFKGGEGLWYHQGIVYFSTKTDNRIWACDTQAHTLQTLYDFAKASPNDQVLSGVDNLTVSHAGDVLVAEDGGNMELCVIGPDRRVKVLLRLLGQDGSEITGPAFSPDGQRLYFNSQRGGRQGSGLGITYEISPTRSVM
;
A
#
# COMPACT_ATOMS: atom_id res chain seq x y z
N ALA A 1 -19.40 -12.60 8.50
CA ALA A 1 -18.29 -11.70 8.86
C ALA A 1 -18.47 -11.26 10.31
N TYR A 2 -17.38 -11.01 11.03
CA TYR A 2 -17.37 -10.41 12.36
C TYR A 2 -16.29 -9.33 12.41
N PRO A 3 -16.43 -8.28 13.23
CA PRO A 3 -15.39 -7.26 13.36
C PRO A 3 -14.17 -7.85 14.08
N ILE A 4 -12.97 -7.40 13.68
CA ILE A 4 -11.70 -7.69 14.38
C ILE A 4 -11.11 -6.45 15.04
N LEU A 5 -11.80 -5.31 14.94
CA LEU A 5 -11.42 -4.00 15.44
C LEU A 5 -12.69 -3.16 15.66
N THR A 6 -12.72 -2.38 16.72
CA THR A 6 -13.82 -1.45 17.05
C THR A 6 -13.26 -0.21 17.76
N GLY A 7 -13.96 0.92 17.67
CA GLY A 7 -13.55 2.16 18.35
C GLY A 7 -12.47 2.96 17.61
N THR A 8 -12.24 2.64 16.34
CA THR A 8 -11.32 3.32 15.43
C THR A 8 -12.09 4.14 14.39
N THR A 9 -11.39 5.03 13.69
CA THR A 9 -11.98 6.00 12.76
C THR A 9 -11.37 5.85 11.37
N LEU A 10 -12.23 5.79 10.34
CA LEU A 10 -11.84 5.78 8.93
C LEU A 10 -10.73 4.75 8.63
N ASN A 11 -10.99 3.49 8.96
CA ASN A 11 -10.08 2.40 8.60
C ASN A 11 -10.14 2.21 7.08
N CYS A 12 -9.03 2.44 6.39
CA CYS A 12 -8.92 2.15 4.96
C CYS A 12 -8.36 0.73 4.78
N ALA A 13 -7.24 0.56 4.07
CA ALA A 13 -6.62 -0.76 3.88
C ALA A 13 -5.85 -1.25 5.12
N GLY A 14 -4.51 -1.18 5.06
CA GLY A 14 -3.61 -1.86 5.97
C GLY A 14 -2.82 -2.98 5.31
N GLY A 15 -2.58 -4.09 6.02
CA GLY A 15 -1.96 -5.27 5.42
C GLY A 15 -1.68 -6.44 6.37
N PRO A 16 -1.45 -7.65 5.83
CA PRO A 16 -1.20 -8.84 6.62
C PRO A 16 0.24 -8.87 7.17
N THR A 17 0.41 -9.46 8.35
CA THR A 17 1.74 -9.74 8.89
C THR A 17 2.16 -11.19 8.65
N PRO A 18 3.48 -11.47 8.52
CA PRO A 18 3.98 -12.84 8.42
C PRO A 18 3.70 -13.72 9.66
N TRP A 19 3.30 -13.11 10.78
CA TRP A 19 2.97 -13.81 12.02
C TRP A 19 1.45 -13.96 12.25
N GLY A 20 0.64 -13.75 11.21
CA GLY A 20 -0.77 -14.11 11.22
C GLY A 20 -1.71 -13.06 11.85
N THR A 21 -1.27 -11.81 11.95
CA THR A 21 -2.10 -10.67 12.36
C THR A 21 -2.43 -9.77 11.16
N TRP A 22 -3.37 -8.85 11.36
CA TRP A 22 -3.71 -7.79 10.40
C TRP A 22 -3.32 -6.43 10.98
N LEU A 23 -2.63 -5.59 10.20
CA LEU A 23 -2.40 -4.19 10.55
C LEU A 23 -3.46 -3.36 9.85
N SER A 24 -4.47 -2.87 10.58
CA SER A 24 -5.47 -1.93 10.03
C SER A 24 -4.94 -0.51 10.10
N ALA A 25 -5.12 0.26 9.04
CA ALA A 25 -4.65 1.63 8.89
C ALA A 25 -5.81 2.63 9.01
N GLU A 26 -5.72 3.59 9.93
CA GLU A 26 -6.65 4.71 9.98
C GLU A 26 -6.20 5.85 9.07
N GLU A 27 -7.11 6.33 8.24
CA GLU A 27 -6.83 7.20 7.09
C GLU A 27 -7.31 8.64 7.34
N PHE A 28 -6.88 9.21 8.47
CA PHE A 28 -7.15 10.61 8.83
C PHE A 28 -5.89 11.25 9.43
N PRO A 29 -5.80 12.59 9.58
CA PRO A 29 -4.53 13.24 9.93
C PRO A 29 -3.86 12.74 11.23
N GLN A 30 -4.63 12.30 12.22
CA GLN A 30 -4.14 11.69 13.46
C GLN A 30 -4.18 10.16 13.45
N GLY A 31 -4.35 9.55 12.26
CA GLY A 31 -4.53 8.13 12.07
C GLY A 31 -3.40 7.31 12.67
N GLN A 32 -3.77 6.17 13.23
CA GLN A 32 -2.84 5.19 13.78
C GLN A 32 -3.00 3.85 13.06
N VAL A 33 -1.96 3.03 13.17
CA VAL A 33 -2.01 1.63 12.76
C VAL A 33 -2.38 0.76 13.95
N TRP A 34 -3.33 -0.14 13.77
CA TRP A 34 -3.82 -1.07 14.78
C TRP A 34 -3.49 -2.50 14.39
N GLU A 35 -2.82 -3.24 15.27
CA GLU A 35 -2.60 -4.67 15.06
C GLU A 35 -3.77 -5.47 15.64
N CYS A 36 -4.46 -6.19 14.76
CA CYS A 36 -5.66 -6.98 15.04
C CYS A 36 -5.37 -8.47 14.91
N GLN A 37 -6.06 -9.29 15.71
CA GLN A 37 -6.03 -10.75 15.61
C GLN A 37 -7.21 -11.22 14.77
N PRO A 38 -7.00 -11.77 13.56
CA PRO A 38 -8.11 -12.17 12.69
C PRO A 38 -9.06 -13.17 13.33
N MET A 39 -8.53 -14.07 14.18
CA MET A 39 -9.31 -15.07 14.93
C MET A 39 -9.54 -14.69 16.41
N GLY A 40 -9.18 -13.46 16.79
CA GLY A 40 -9.36 -12.93 18.14
C GLY A 40 -10.63 -12.09 18.26
N ARG A 41 -10.73 -11.29 19.32
CA ARG A 41 -11.84 -10.36 19.55
C ARG A 41 -11.40 -8.93 19.24
N PRO A 42 -12.32 -8.02 18.85
CA PRO A 42 -11.99 -6.62 18.60
C PRO A 42 -11.22 -5.92 19.73
N GLU A 43 -11.55 -6.24 20.99
CA GLU A 43 -10.89 -5.67 22.17
C GLU A 43 -9.43 -6.11 22.33
N ASP A 44 -8.99 -7.15 21.62
CA ASP A 44 -7.60 -7.62 21.65
C ASP A 44 -6.70 -6.81 20.68
N ALA A 45 -7.27 -5.89 19.89
CA ALA A 45 -6.52 -5.05 18.98
C ALA A 45 -5.63 -4.04 19.72
N VAL A 46 -4.42 -3.81 19.19
CA VAL A 46 -3.40 -2.98 19.84
C VAL A 46 -2.90 -1.91 18.87
N VAL A 47 -3.11 -0.64 19.24
CA VAL A 47 -2.52 0.51 18.53
C VAL A 47 -1.00 0.45 18.52
N ARG A 48 -0.37 0.89 17.42
CA ARG A 48 1.08 0.88 17.20
C ARG A 48 1.62 2.30 16.95
N PRO A 49 1.73 3.15 17.99
CA PRO A 49 2.10 4.56 17.81
C PRO A 49 3.48 4.78 17.22
N ALA A 50 4.40 3.82 17.38
CA ALA A 50 5.73 3.88 16.79
C ALA A 50 5.72 3.93 15.25
N LEU A 51 4.61 3.52 14.61
CA LEU A 51 4.43 3.55 13.16
C LEU A 51 4.05 4.94 12.62
N GLY A 52 3.86 5.94 13.50
CA GLY A 52 3.63 7.33 13.12
C GLY A 52 2.17 7.74 13.04
N CYS A 53 1.96 9.02 12.73
CA CYS A 53 0.68 9.71 12.81
C CYS A 53 0.42 10.49 11.51
N PHE A 54 -0.41 9.93 10.62
CA PHE A 54 -0.78 10.50 9.32
C PHE A 54 -1.98 9.72 8.73
N LYS A 55 -2.45 10.12 7.53
CA LYS A 55 -3.49 9.40 6.79
C LYS A 55 -2.91 8.09 6.24
N HIS A 56 -2.83 7.06 7.07
CA HIS A 56 -2.26 5.76 6.67
C HIS A 56 -3.21 5.08 5.69
N GLU A 57 -2.71 4.71 4.52
CA GLU A 57 -3.48 3.86 3.60
C GLU A 57 -3.16 2.38 3.84
N ALA A 58 -1.92 1.98 3.58
CA ALA A 58 -1.52 0.58 3.63
C ALA A 58 -0.20 0.38 4.37
N VAL A 59 0.00 -0.84 4.88
CA VAL A 59 1.20 -1.24 5.64
C VAL A 59 1.67 -2.60 5.17
N THR A 60 2.95 -2.73 4.85
CA THR A 60 3.54 -4.02 4.50
C THR A 60 4.83 -4.28 5.27
N VAL A 61 5.16 -5.55 5.46
CA VAL A 61 6.28 -6.00 6.30
C VAL A 61 7.38 -6.56 5.40
N ASP A 62 8.61 -6.05 5.55
CA ASP A 62 9.83 -6.74 5.10
C ASP A 62 10.42 -7.51 6.30
N PRO A 63 10.19 -8.84 6.39
CA PRO A 63 10.71 -9.64 7.50
C PRO A 63 12.22 -9.92 7.39
N VAL A 64 12.82 -9.74 6.21
CA VAL A 64 14.25 -9.99 5.98
C VAL A 64 15.07 -8.86 6.58
N ARG A 65 14.67 -7.62 6.30
CA ARG A 65 15.35 -6.42 6.81
C ARG A 65 14.72 -5.85 8.08
N LYS A 66 13.66 -6.48 8.58
CA LYS A 66 12.98 -6.16 9.85
C LYS A 66 12.44 -4.74 9.89
N MET A 67 11.65 -4.41 8.87
CA MET A 67 11.02 -3.11 8.76
C MET A 67 9.61 -3.20 8.22
N LEU A 68 8.84 -2.15 8.43
CA LEU A 68 7.51 -1.97 7.86
C LEU A 68 7.55 -0.77 6.91
N TYR A 69 6.80 -0.82 5.83
CA TYR A 69 6.61 0.31 4.92
C TYR A 69 5.18 0.79 5.03
N LEU A 70 4.96 2.09 4.86
CA LEU A 70 3.65 2.73 5.00
C LEU A 70 3.44 3.81 3.95
N THR A 71 2.25 3.85 3.36
CA THR A 71 1.81 4.90 2.44
C THR A 71 0.95 5.93 3.15
N GLU A 72 1.00 7.17 2.65
CA GLU A 72 0.19 8.28 3.14
C GLU A 72 -0.69 8.81 2.00
N ASP A 73 -2.00 8.76 2.20
CA ASP A 73 -2.96 9.33 1.25
C ASP A 73 -3.14 10.84 1.49
N GLU A 74 -2.16 11.58 0.98
CA GLU A 74 -2.23 13.02 0.81
C GLU A 74 -1.76 13.38 -0.63
N PRO A 75 -2.24 14.49 -1.22
CA PRO A 75 -1.77 14.94 -2.54
C PRO A 75 -0.25 15.18 -2.60
N ASP A 76 0.36 15.49 -1.46
CA ASP A 76 1.80 15.55 -1.22
C ASP A 76 2.23 14.53 -0.15
N GLY A 77 1.64 13.33 -0.14
CA GLY A 77 2.00 12.27 0.78
C GLY A 77 3.46 11.83 0.65
N ARG A 78 3.89 10.95 1.54
CA ARG A 78 5.23 10.35 1.48
C ARG A 78 5.15 8.83 1.57
N LEU A 79 6.22 8.16 1.14
CA LEU A 79 6.46 6.76 1.47
C LEU A 79 7.35 6.69 2.72
N TYR A 80 6.86 6.00 3.74
CA TYR A 80 7.55 5.84 5.02
C TYR A 80 8.08 4.41 5.19
N ARG A 81 9.06 4.26 6.08
CA ARG A 81 9.41 2.98 6.67
C ARG A 81 9.65 3.09 8.16
N PHE A 82 9.25 2.09 8.92
CA PHE A 82 9.63 1.91 10.31
C PHE A 82 10.71 0.84 10.42
N VAL A 83 11.92 1.23 10.79
CA VAL A 83 13.04 0.32 11.03
C VAL A 83 12.97 -0.15 12.47
N CYS A 84 12.65 -1.43 12.71
CA CYS A 84 12.57 -1.96 14.06
C CYS A 84 13.95 -1.95 14.72
N ALA A 85 14.01 -1.51 15.98
CA ALA A 85 15.24 -1.61 16.75
C ALA A 85 15.64 -3.08 16.93
N PRO A 86 16.93 -3.43 16.99
CA PRO A 86 17.37 -4.82 17.19
C PRO A 86 16.79 -5.49 18.44
N ARG A 87 16.48 -4.73 19.50
CA ARG A 87 15.81 -5.22 20.71
C ARG A 87 14.31 -5.41 20.54
N ASP A 88 13.68 -4.71 19.61
CA ASP A 88 12.26 -4.86 19.28
C ASP A 88 12.02 -6.03 18.33
N TRP A 89 12.94 -6.24 17.36
CA TRP A 89 12.97 -7.41 16.49
C TRP A 89 14.33 -8.13 16.52
N PRO A 90 14.59 -8.95 17.55
CA PRO A 90 15.85 -9.70 17.67
C PRO A 90 16.09 -10.69 16.54
N THR A 91 17.35 -11.05 16.29
CA THR A 91 17.69 -12.10 15.32
C THR A 91 17.08 -13.43 15.74
N GLY A 92 16.40 -14.10 14.81
CA GLY A 92 15.66 -15.35 15.06
C GLY A 92 14.25 -15.16 15.65
N ALA A 93 13.85 -13.95 16.04
CA ALA A 93 12.49 -13.71 16.51
C ALA A 93 11.49 -13.75 15.34
N ARG A 94 10.36 -14.43 15.55
CA ARG A 94 9.29 -14.57 14.55
C ARG A 94 8.54 -13.26 14.26
N ARG A 95 8.54 -12.32 15.20
CA ARG A 95 7.84 -11.04 15.07
C ARG A 95 8.49 -9.94 15.92
N PRO A 96 8.34 -8.66 15.54
CA PRO A 96 8.68 -7.51 16.36
C PRO A 96 7.68 -7.30 17.51
N ALA A 97 8.05 -6.50 18.51
CA ALA A 97 7.10 -5.98 19.49
C ALA A 97 6.33 -4.73 18.97
N LEU A 98 6.85 -4.08 17.92
CA LEU A 98 6.31 -2.86 17.30
C LEU A 98 6.19 -1.70 18.29
N LYS A 99 7.19 -1.54 19.16
CA LYS A 99 7.24 -0.50 20.18
C LYS A 99 8.46 0.40 20.06
N ASP A 100 9.56 -0.11 19.51
CA ASP A 100 10.82 0.61 19.45
C ASP A 100 11.53 0.45 18.10
N GLY A 101 12.00 1.57 17.57
CA GLY A 101 12.54 1.69 16.23
C GLY A 101 12.53 3.13 15.75
N THR A 102 12.81 3.32 14.47
CA THR A 102 12.92 4.63 13.85
C THR A 102 12.00 4.71 12.65
N LEU A 103 11.06 5.65 12.68
CA LEU A 103 10.26 6.02 11.52
C LEU A 103 11.10 6.92 10.61
N GLN A 104 11.18 6.56 9.33
CA GLN A 104 11.93 7.25 8.31
C GLN A 104 11.05 7.51 7.09
N VAL A 105 11.41 8.50 6.29
CA VAL A 105 10.74 8.89 5.05
C VAL A 105 11.69 8.77 3.87
N LEU A 106 11.18 8.29 2.73
CA LEU A 106 11.97 8.09 1.52
C LEU A 106 12.35 9.44 0.88
N GLN A 107 13.62 9.57 0.48
CA GLN A 107 14.15 10.71 -0.27
C GLN A 107 14.90 10.22 -1.52
N LEU A 108 14.49 10.66 -2.70
CA LEU A 108 15.29 10.53 -3.92
C LEU A 108 16.57 11.36 -3.77
N VAL A 109 17.72 10.72 -3.94
CA VAL A 109 19.05 11.29 -3.61
C VAL A 109 19.37 12.52 -4.45
N ASP A 110 18.93 12.53 -5.71
CA ASP A 110 19.25 13.59 -6.66
C ASP A 110 18.18 14.71 -6.69
N LEU A 111 17.30 14.74 -5.68
CA LEU A 111 16.30 15.80 -5.47
C LEU A 111 16.46 16.43 -4.10
N ALA A 112 16.07 17.70 -3.99
CA ALA A 112 15.93 18.37 -2.72
C ALA A 112 14.76 17.78 -1.89
N ALA A 113 14.73 18.11 -0.61
CA ALA A 113 13.59 17.79 0.26
C ALA A 113 12.31 18.43 -0.29
N SER A 114 11.19 17.70 -0.24
CA SER A 114 9.88 18.15 -0.75
C SER A 114 9.85 18.54 -2.24
N GLU A 115 10.86 18.16 -3.01
CA GLU A 115 10.89 18.35 -4.46
C GLU A 115 10.29 17.13 -5.17
N ALA A 116 9.27 17.35 -6.00
CA ALA A 116 8.62 16.30 -6.77
C ALA A 116 9.51 15.76 -7.91
N PRO A 117 9.45 14.46 -8.23
CA PRO A 117 10.29 13.88 -9.27
C PRO A 117 9.86 14.24 -10.70
N ASP A 118 8.60 14.64 -10.89
CA ASP A 118 8.04 14.94 -12.20
C ASP A 118 8.77 16.07 -12.92
N GLY A 119 9.16 15.83 -14.17
CA GLY A 119 9.93 16.79 -14.98
C GLY A 119 11.38 16.98 -14.54
N ARG A 120 11.81 16.32 -13.45
CA ARG A 120 13.16 16.43 -12.88
C ARG A 120 13.97 15.15 -13.07
N LEU A 121 13.33 14.00 -12.94
CA LEU A 121 13.96 12.69 -13.12
C LEU A 121 13.21 11.84 -14.13
N ASP A 122 13.94 10.98 -14.84
CA ASP A 122 13.36 9.88 -15.61
C ASP A 122 13.05 8.70 -14.69
N VAL A 123 11.92 8.79 -13.98
CA VAL A 123 11.48 7.77 -13.00
C VAL A 123 11.14 6.41 -13.60
N ALA A 124 11.12 6.27 -14.94
CA ALA A 124 11.05 4.96 -15.59
C ALA A 124 12.33 4.13 -15.39
N LYS A 125 13.44 4.80 -15.04
CA LYS A 125 14.72 4.20 -14.67
C LYS A 125 14.90 4.21 -13.17
N ALA A 126 15.64 3.24 -12.66
CA ALA A 126 16.04 3.16 -11.26
C ALA A 126 16.75 4.45 -10.80
N GLN A 127 16.14 5.14 -9.84
CA GLN A 127 16.68 6.31 -9.16
C GLN A 127 17.15 5.90 -7.76
N ARG A 128 18.29 6.42 -7.30
CA ARG A 128 18.79 6.11 -5.94
C ARG A 128 17.90 6.75 -4.88
N VAL A 129 17.66 6.01 -3.80
CA VAL A 129 16.93 6.52 -2.63
C VAL A 129 17.78 6.47 -1.38
N SER A 130 17.49 7.40 -0.49
CA SER A 130 17.94 7.44 0.89
C SER A 130 16.73 7.53 1.81
N TRP A 131 16.95 7.36 3.10
CA TRP A 131 15.90 7.40 4.11
C TRP A 131 16.31 8.39 5.20
N VAL A 132 15.41 9.30 5.52
CA VAL A 132 15.64 10.39 6.48
C VAL A 132 14.72 10.17 7.66
N ASP A 133 15.22 10.36 8.88
CA ASP A 133 14.39 10.21 10.08
C ASP A 133 13.22 11.21 10.06
N VAL A 134 12.04 10.72 10.41
CA VAL A 134 10.83 11.55 10.47
C VAL A 134 10.93 12.53 11.63
N VAL A 135 10.60 13.78 11.35
CA VAL A 135 10.50 14.83 12.36
C VAL A 135 9.17 14.70 13.09
N GLN A 136 9.21 14.66 14.43
CA GLN A 136 8.02 14.58 15.29
C GLN A 136 7.02 13.48 14.85
N PRO A 137 7.43 12.19 14.85
CA PRO A 137 6.64 11.10 14.28
C PRO A 137 5.27 10.89 14.95
N ALA A 138 5.11 11.34 16.20
CA ALA A 138 3.84 11.28 16.94
C ALA A 138 2.84 12.39 16.57
N SER A 139 3.25 13.37 15.74
CA SER A 139 2.41 14.47 15.28
C SER A 139 1.91 14.21 13.85
N PRO A 140 0.71 14.71 13.48
CA PRO A 140 0.21 14.64 12.10
C PRO A 140 1.22 15.13 11.08
N GLN A 141 1.68 14.26 10.19
CA GLN A 141 2.78 14.60 9.29
C GLN A 141 2.45 15.73 8.32
N ALA A 142 1.20 15.86 7.86
CA ALA A 142 0.76 17.02 7.07
C ALA A 142 0.98 18.36 7.81
N THR A 143 0.73 18.39 9.13
CA THR A 143 0.99 19.60 9.96
C THR A 143 2.49 19.86 10.10
N VAL A 144 3.28 18.83 10.35
CA VAL A 144 4.75 18.95 10.45
C VAL A 144 5.34 19.45 9.13
N ARG A 145 4.90 18.89 7.99
CA ARG A 145 5.32 19.34 6.66
C ARG A 145 4.98 20.80 6.41
N SER A 146 3.76 21.23 6.75
CA SER A 146 3.32 22.62 6.61
C SER A 146 4.21 23.60 7.39
N GLN A 147 4.62 23.24 8.62
CA GLN A 147 5.50 24.08 9.45
C GLN A 147 6.95 24.15 8.93
N LEU A 148 7.47 23.04 8.39
CA LEU A 148 8.82 22.97 7.85
C LEU A 148 8.92 23.60 6.44
N GLY A 149 7.82 23.62 5.70
CA GLY A 149 7.73 24.12 4.33
C GLY A 149 8.66 23.32 3.40
N PRO A 150 9.41 23.98 2.49
CA PRO A 150 10.34 23.31 1.58
C PRO A 150 11.46 22.49 2.25
N ARG A 151 11.65 22.64 3.57
CA ARG A 151 12.64 21.87 4.33
C ARG A 151 12.06 20.56 4.88
N ALA A 152 10.77 20.31 4.71
CA ALA A 152 10.14 19.07 5.16
C ALA A 152 10.79 17.89 4.42
N PRO A 153 11.27 16.86 5.14
CA PRO A 153 12.02 15.77 4.52
C PRO A 153 11.13 14.91 3.61
N GLY A 154 11.79 14.20 2.70
CA GLY A 154 11.19 13.18 1.86
C GLY A 154 10.64 13.70 0.55
N THR A 155 10.53 12.78 -0.41
CA THR A 155 9.98 13.01 -1.75
C THR A 155 8.46 12.95 -1.72
N PRO A 156 7.74 13.95 -2.27
CA PRO A 156 6.29 13.93 -2.39
C PRO A 156 5.81 12.90 -3.42
N PHE A 157 4.78 12.15 -3.04
CA PHE A 157 4.04 11.21 -3.87
C PHE A 157 2.56 11.59 -3.87
N LYS A 158 1.87 11.39 -4.99
CA LYS A 158 0.55 11.99 -5.23
C LYS A 158 -0.62 11.07 -4.83
N GLY A 159 -0.96 11.05 -3.55
CA GLY A 159 -1.98 10.18 -2.95
C GLY A 159 -1.49 8.74 -2.94
N GLY A 160 -0.60 8.41 -1.99
CA GLY A 160 -0.01 7.07 -1.92
C GLY A 160 -1.03 6.09 -1.37
N GLU A 161 -1.36 5.05 -2.15
CA GLU A 161 -2.45 4.14 -1.81
C GLU A 161 -1.98 2.73 -1.37
N GLY A 162 -2.47 1.67 -2.03
CA GLY A 162 -2.10 0.28 -1.78
C GLY A 162 -0.59 0.03 -1.79
N LEU A 163 -0.16 -0.94 -0.99
CA LEU A 163 1.25 -1.22 -0.70
C LEU A 163 1.48 -2.72 -0.47
N TRP A 164 2.54 -3.28 -1.07
CA TRP A 164 2.86 -4.70 -0.90
C TRP A 164 4.35 -5.00 -1.02
N TYR A 165 4.87 -5.84 -0.13
CA TYR A 165 6.23 -6.36 -0.19
C TYR A 165 6.25 -7.76 -0.84
N HIS A 166 7.11 -7.94 -1.84
CA HIS A 166 7.37 -9.24 -2.45
C HIS A 166 8.85 -9.36 -2.84
N GLN A 167 9.53 -10.38 -2.28
CA GLN A 167 10.92 -10.77 -2.63
C GLN A 167 11.93 -9.60 -2.72
N GLY A 168 11.89 -8.68 -1.75
CA GLY A 168 12.83 -7.55 -1.71
C GLY A 168 12.37 -6.30 -2.46
N ILE A 169 11.20 -6.33 -3.09
CA ILE A 169 10.60 -5.16 -3.73
C ILE A 169 9.36 -4.74 -2.94
N VAL A 170 9.25 -3.43 -2.69
CA VAL A 170 8.04 -2.80 -2.16
C VAL A 170 7.33 -2.11 -3.32
N TYR A 171 6.12 -2.57 -3.62
CA TYR A 171 5.25 -1.99 -4.62
C TYR A 171 4.24 -1.07 -3.96
N PHE A 172 3.98 0.10 -4.55
CA PHE A 172 2.91 0.98 -4.10
C PHE A 172 2.31 1.78 -5.25
N SER A 173 1.07 2.21 -5.07
CA SER A 173 0.34 3.03 -6.04
C SER A 173 0.32 4.50 -5.65
N THR A 174 0.17 5.37 -6.65
CA THR A 174 -0.19 6.78 -6.44
C THR A 174 -1.40 7.12 -7.29
N LYS A 175 -2.55 7.38 -6.64
CA LYS A 175 -3.85 7.45 -7.33
C LYS A 175 -3.97 8.63 -8.27
N THR A 176 -3.38 9.77 -7.92
CA THR A 176 -3.60 11.01 -8.66
C THR A 176 -2.90 11.01 -10.02
N ASP A 177 -1.76 10.31 -10.15
CA ASP A 177 -1.00 10.21 -11.40
C ASP A 177 -1.01 8.82 -12.03
N ASN A 178 -1.80 7.89 -11.48
CA ASN A 178 -1.98 6.53 -11.99
C ASN A 178 -0.66 5.78 -12.20
N ARG A 179 0.19 5.80 -11.16
CA ARG A 179 1.47 5.10 -11.19
C ARG A 179 1.52 3.95 -10.21
N ILE A 180 2.27 2.93 -10.62
CA ILE A 180 2.73 1.86 -9.74
C ILE A 180 4.24 1.97 -9.65
N TRP A 181 4.73 2.07 -8.43
CA TRP A 181 6.13 2.20 -8.09
C TRP A 181 6.70 0.86 -7.63
N ALA A 182 7.99 0.67 -7.85
CA ALA A 182 8.76 -0.46 -7.35
C ALA A 182 10.01 0.08 -6.64
N CYS A 183 10.05 -0.08 -5.31
CA CYS A 183 11.19 0.26 -4.47
C CYS A 183 12.00 -1.01 -4.18
N ASP A 184 13.18 -1.13 -4.78
CA ASP A 184 14.13 -2.19 -4.49
C ASP A 184 14.85 -1.89 -3.16
N THR A 185 14.58 -2.75 -2.19
CA THR A 185 15.08 -2.61 -0.82
C THR A 185 16.54 -3.05 -0.65
N GLN A 186 17.10 -3.80 -1.60
CA GLN A 186 18.52 -4.19 -1.60
C GLN A 186 19.36 -3.18 -2.36
N ALA A 187 18.93 -2.81 -3.56
CA ALA A 187 19.65 -1.88 -4.42
C ALA A 187 19.48 -0.42 -3.95
N HIS A 188 18.52 -0.15 -3.05
CA HIS A 188 18.14 1.19 -2.62
C HIS A 188 17.77 2.07 -3.80
N THR A 189 16.87 1.56 -4.64
CA THR A 189 16.39 2.29 -5.82
C THR A 189 14.88 2.30 -5.92
N LEU A 190 14.33 3.35 -6.54
CA LEU A 190 12.93 3.50 -6.86
C LEU A 190 12.76 3.74 -8.36
N GLN A 191 11.77 3.09 -8.97
CA GLN A 191 11.34 3.35 -10.35
C GLN A 191 9.84 3.10 -10.50
N THR A 192 9.23 3.65 -11.55
CA THR A 192 7.88 3.27 -11.94
C THR A 192 7.91 1.87 -12.58
N LEU A 193 7.10 0.96 -12.06
CA LEU A 193 6.70 -0.26 -12.75
C LEU A 193 5.72 0.07 -13.88
N TYR A 194 4.80 0.99 -13.62
CA TYR A 194 3.78 1.47 -14.56
C TYR A 194 3.53 2.97 -14.36
N ASP A 195 3.30 3.68 -15.46
CA ASP A 195 2.91 5.09 -15.50
C ASP A 195 1.88 5.28 -16.62
N PHE A 196 0.61 5.54 -16.26
CA PHE A 196 -0.47 5.68 -17.22
C PHE A 196 -0.18 6.74 -18.29
N ALA A 197 0.44 7.86 -17.91
CA ALA A 197 0.72 8.95 -18.85
C ALA A 197 1.78 8.57 -19.91
N LYS A 198 2.57 7.52 -19.66
CA LYS A 198 3.63 7.02 -20.55
C LYS A 198 3.33 5.64 -21.13
N ALA A 199 2.23 5.01 -20.74
CA ALA A 199 1.86 3.67 -21.17
C ALA A 199 1.58 3.63 -22.68
N SER A 200 1.88 2.49 -23.31
CA SER A 200 1.47 2.25 -24.70
C SER A 200 -0.06 2.20 -24.78
N PRO A 201 -0.69 2.49 -25.93
CA PRO A 201 -2.16 2.42 -26.05
C PRO A 201 -2.76 1.07 -25.64
N ASN A 202 -2.01 -0.03 -25.79
CA ASN A 202 -2.46 -1.37 -25.39
C ASN A 202 -2.33 -1.64 -23.88
N ASP A 203 -1.52 -0.86 -23.15
CA ASP A 203 -1.35 -0.99 -21.69
C ASP A 203 -2.02 0.13 -20.90
N GLN A 204 -2.39 1.23 -21.58
CA GLN A 204 -3.03 2.42 -20.99
C GLN A 204 -4.51 2.17 -20.68
N VAL A 205 -4.77 1.13 -19.90
CA VAL A 205 -6.11 0.71 -19.45
C VAL A 205 -6.26 0.85 -17.95
N LEU A 206 -5.18 0.66 -17.18
CA LEU A 206 -5.17 0.69 -15.73
C LEU A 206 -5.16 2.14 -15.20
N SER A 207 -6.28 2.60 -14.66
CA SER A 207 -6.50 3.96 -14.13
C SER A 207 -7.28 3.94 -12.81
N GLY A 208 -7.33 5.04 -12.08
CA GLY A 208 -7.90 5.02 -10.71
C GLY A 208 -7.16 4.05 -9.80
N VAL A 209 -5.83 3.94 -9.95
CA VAL A 209 -5.06 2.93 -9.19
C VAL A 209 -5.16 3.19 -7.69
N ASP A 210 -5.50 2.15 -6.93
CA ASP A 210 -5.57 2.21 -5.47
C ASP A 210 -4.96 0.93 -4.90
N ASN A 211 -5.77 -0.03 -4.47
CA ASN A 211 -5.32 -1.16 -3.68
C ASN A 211 -4.56 -2.16 -4.57
N LEU A 212 -3.50 -2.77 -4.05
CA LEU A 212 -2.73 -3.77 -4.80
C LEU A 212 -2.29 -4.95 -3.95
N THR A 213 -2.10 -6.10 -4.61
CA THR A 213 -1.50 -7.30 -4.04
C THR A 213 -0.57 -7.95 -5.06
N VAL A 214 0.31 -8.85 -4.62
CA VAL A 214 1.28 -9.52 -5.50
C VAL A 214 1.11 -11.03 -5.40
N SER A 215 1.00 -11.70 -6.55
CA SER A 215 0.90 -13.15 -6.64
C SER A 215 2.19 -13.83 -6.14
N HIS A 216 2.15 -15.15 -5.88
CA HIS A 216 3.36 -15.90 -5.54
C HIS A 216 4.41 -15.89 -6.67
N ALA A 217 3.97 -15.72 -7.92
CA ALA A 217 4.83 -15.63 -9.10
C ALA A 217 5.38 -14.21 -9.33
N GLY A 218 4.94 -13.21 -8.55
CA GLY A 218 5.39 -11.83 -8.66
C GLY A 218 4.53 -10.95 -9.58
N ASP A 219 3.37 -11.42 -10.03
CA ASP A 219 2.43 -10.59 -10.79
C ASP A 219 1.78 -9.56 -9.87
N VAL A 220 1.79 -8.29 -10.26
CA VAL A 220 1.22 -7.20 -9.46
C VAL A 220 -0.22 -6.97 -9.87
N LEU A 221 -1.16 -7.30 -8.99
CA LEU A 221 -2.59 -7.08 -9.19
C LEU A 221 -2.96 -5.72 -8.61
N VAL A 222 -3.58 -4.87 -9.42
CA VAL A 222 -3.94 -3.50 -9.05
C VAL A 222 -5.44 -3.32 -9.25
N ALA A 223 -6.12 -2.95 -8.18
CA ALA A 223 -7.52 -2.63 -8.16
C ALA A 223 -7.75 -1.16 -8.52
N GLU A 224 -8.82 -0.91 -9.25
CA GLU A 224 -9.28 0.45 -9.53
C GLU A 224 -10.28 0.92 -8.47
N ASP A 225 -10.01 2.08 -7.89
CA ASP A 225 -11.01 2.96 -7.26
C ASP A 225 -11.42 4.03 -8.28
N GLY A 226 -12.64 3.88 -8.78
CA GLY A 226 -13.09 4.52 -10.01
C GLY A 226 -12.57 3.79 -11.25
N GLY A 227 -12.02 4.55 -12.21
CA GLY A 227 -11.58 4.00 -13.49
C GLY A 227 -12.71 3.30 -14.25
N ASN A 228 -12.47 2.06 -14.66
CA ASN A 228 -13.42 1.23 -15.40
C ASN A 228 -14.00 0.09 -14.53
N MET A 229 -13.79 0.12 -13.21
CA MET A 229 -14.12 -0.95 -12.25
C MET A 229 -13.42 -2.27 -12.60
N GLU A 230 -12.12 -2.19 -12.90
CA GLU A 230 -11.29 -3.33 -13.28
C GLU A 230 -10.32 -3.77 -12.17
N LEU A 231 -9.98 -5.04 -12.20
CA LEU A 231 -8.77 -5.54 -11.53
C LEU A 231 -7.78 -5.89 -12.64
N CYS A 232 -6.65 -5.20 -12.65
CA CYS A 232 -5.61 -5.36 -13.67
C CYS A 232 -4.40 -6.11 -13.10
N VAL A 233 -3.63 -6.72 -13.99
CA VAL A 233 -2.39 -7.45 -13.67
C VAL A 233 -1.26 -6.81 -14.46
N ILE A 234 -0.16 -6.47 -13.77
CA ILE A 234 1.11 -6.12 -14.39
C ILE A 234 2.03 -7.33 -14.30
N GLY A 235 2.33 -7.92 -15.46
CA GLY A 235 3.22 -9.09 -15.56
C GLY A 235 4.71 -8.74 -15.47
N PRO A 236 5.61 -9.74 -15.44
CA PRO A 236 7.06 -9.52 -15.38
C PRO A 236 7.63 -8.79 -16.61
N ASP A 237 6.94 -8.85 -17.74
CA ASP A 237 7.22 -8.09 -18.96
C ASP A 237 6.72 -6.63 -18.92
N ARG A 238 6.16 -6.21 -17.78
CA ARG A 238 5.52 -4.91 -17.53
C ARG A 238 4.30 -4.62 -18.41
N ARG A 239 3.73 -5.63 -19.05
CA ARG A 239 2.47 -5.50 -19.80
C ARG A 239 1.30 -5.49 -18.83
N VAL A 240 0.30 -4.68 -19.14
CA VAL A 240 -0.95 -4.60 -18.37
C VAL A 240 -1.99 -5.52 -19.02
N LYS A 241 -2.69 -6.31 -18.21
CA LYS A 241 -3.84 -7.12 -18.63
C LYS A 241 -5.00 -6.90 -17.68
N VAL A 242 -6.19 -6.69 -18.23
CA VAL A 242 -7.43 -6.69 -17.44
C VAL A 242 -7.74 -8.13 -17.06
N LEU A 243 -7.80 -8.42 -15.75
CA LEU A 243 -8.19 -9.74 -15.25
C LEU A 243 -9.71 -9.89 -15.25
N LEU A 244 -10.41 -8.85 -14.80
CA LEU A 244 -11.86 -8.79 -14.74
C LEU A 244 -12.34 -7.34 -14.71
N ARG A 245 -13.64 -7.19 -14.97
CA ARG A 245 -14.40 -5.96 -14.79
C ARG A 245 -15.71 -6.24 -14.06
N LEU A 246 -16.08 -5.40 -13.10
CA LEU A 246 -17.43 -5.42 -12.51
C LEU A 246 -18.37 -4.53 -13.32
N LEU A 247 -19.50 -5.08 -13.76
CA LEU A 247 -20.53 -4.34 -14.50
C LEU A 247 -21.67 -3.90 -13.57
N GLY A 248 -22.20 -2.70 -13.81
CA GLY A 248 -23.36 -2.17 -13.08
C GLY A 248 -23.05 -1.74 -11.63
N GLN A 249 -21.77 -1.56 -11.30
CA GLN A 249 -21.28 -1.15 -9.99
C GLN A 249 -20.36 0.07 -10.10
N ASP A 250 -20.60 0.93 -11.10
CA ASP A 250 -19.73 2.06 -11.47
C ASP A 250 -19.58 3.12 -10.37
N GLY A 251 -20.48 3.14 -9.36
CA GLY A 251 -20.39 4.00 -8.17
C GLY A 251 -19.66 3.37 -6.98
N SER A 252 -19.04 2.21 -7.17
CA SER A 252 -18.24 1.49 -6.18
C SER A 252 -16.75 1.66 -6.46
N GLU A 253 -15.94 0.80 -5.86
CA GLU A 253 -14.51 0.62 -6.10
C GLU A 253 -14.17 -0.86 -5.90
N ILE A 254 -13.13 -1.35 -6.56
CA ILE A 254 -12.55 -2.65 -6.24
C ILE A 254 -11.53 -2.44 -5.11
N THR A 255 -11.66 -3.20 -4.03
CA THR A 255 -10.79 -3.05 -2.85
C THR A 255 -10.42 -4.39 -2.22
N GLY A 256 -9.27 -4.43 -1.55
CA GLY A 256 -8.76 -5.57 -0.81
C GLY A 256 -8.61 -6.87 -1.63
N PRO A 257 -7.94 -6.86 -2.80
CA PRO A 257 -7.60 -8.10 -3.49
C PRO A 257 -6.66 -8.95 -2.62
N ALA A 258 -6.98 -10.22 -2.41
CA ALA A 258 -6.20 -11.12 -1.56
C ALA A 258 -6.26 -12.58 -2.08
N PHE A 259 -5.11 -13.22 -2.19
CA PHE A 259 -5.03 -14.64 -2.53
C PHE A 259 -5.25 -15.54 -1.31
N SER A 260 -5.88 -16.70 -1.52
CA SER A 260 -5.80 -17.79 -0.55
C SER A 260 -4.35 -18.25 -0.35
N PRO A 261 -3.99 -18.84 0.80
CA PRO A 261 -2.60 -19.26 1.06
C PRO A 261 -2.01 -20.25 0.04
N ASP A 262 -2.86 -21.05 -0.60
CA ASP A 262 -2.48 -22.00 -1.66
C ASP A 262 -2.47 -21.36 -3.07
N GLY A 263 -2.80 -20.07 -3.19
CA GLY A 263 -2.87 -19.31 -4.43
C GLY A 263 -4.01 -19.72 -5.37
N GLN A 264 -4.89 -20.64 -4.96
CA GLN A 264 -5.95 -21.18 -5.83
C GLN A 264 -7.20 -20.31 -5.91
N ARG A 265 -7.33 -19.33 -5.01
CA ARG A 265 -8.48 -18.43 -4.97
C ARG A 265 -8.00 -17.00 -4.84
N LEU A 266 -8.68 -16.10 -5.54
CA LEU A 266 -8.53 -14.66 -5.37
C LEU A 266 -9.85 -14.11 -4.84
N TYR A 267 -9.77 -13.40 -3.73
CA TYR A 267 -10.89 -12.64 -3.17
C TYR A 267 -10.68 -11.17 -3.43
N PHE A 268 -11.75 -10.42 -3.62
CA PHE A 268 -11.75 -8.96 -3.67
C PHE A 268 -13.15 -8.45 -3.33
N ASN A 269 -13.29 -7.17 -3.07
CA ASN A 269 -14.56 -6.56 -2.71
C ASN A 269 -14.94 -5.48 -3.72
N SER A 270 -16.23 -5.33 -3.94
CA SER A 270 -16.82 -4.07 -4.41
C SER A 270 -17.30 -3.32 -3.18
N GLN A 271 -16.60 -2.26 -2.75
CA GLN A 271 -16.78 -1.67 -1.42
C GLN A 271 -18.22 -1.17 -1.18
N ARG A 272 -18.78 -0.50 -2.17
CA ARG A 272 -20.14 0.08 -2.14
C ARG A 272 -21.09 -0.67 -3.07
N GLY A 273 -20.71 -1.88 -3.50
CA GLY A 273 -21.50 -2.70 -4.41
C GLY A 273 -22.75 -3.31 -3.77
N GLY A 274 -23.76 -3.54 -4.59
CA GLY A 274 -25.01 -4.21 -4.26
C GLY A 274 -25.54 -4.97 -5.47
N ARG A 275 -26.47 -5.90 -5.26
CA ARG A 275 -27.02 -6.73 -6.35
C ARG A 275 -27.76 -5.93 -7.43
N GLN A 276 -28.14 -4.68 -7.14
CA GLN A 276 -28.80 -3.75 -8.06
C GLN A 276 -28.21 -2.33 -7.93
N GLY A 277 -26.89 -2.18 -8.03
CA GLY A 277 -26.20 -0.88 -7.94
C GLY A 277 -25.48 -0.70 -6.62
N SER A 278 -25.64 0.44 -5.94
CA SER A 278 -25.00 0.70 -4.65
C SER A 278 -25.59 -0.17 -3.52
N GLY A 279 -24.75 -0.55 -2.55
CA GLY A 279 -25.12 -1.41 -1.42
C GLY A 279 -24.11 -1.35 -0.28
N LEU A 280 -24.16 -2.36 0.60
CA LEU A 280 -23.27 -2.50 1.76
C LEU A 280 -21.92 -3.17 1.43
N GLY A 281 -21.66 -3.41 0.15
CA GLY A 281 -20.49 -4.11 -0.34
C GLY A 281 -20.77 -5.57 -0.71
N ILE A 282 -19.97 -6.09 -1.66
CA ILE A 282 -20.01 -7.49 -2.10
C ILE A 282 -18.58 -8.02 -2.15
N THR A 283 -18.34 -9.16 -1.50
CA THR A 283 -17.10 -9.93 -1.67
C THR A 283 -17.27 -10.94 -2.81
N TYR A 284 -16.31 -10.95 -3.73
CA TYR A 284 -16.22 -11.90 -4.83
C TYR A 284 -15.11 -12.90 -4.53
N GLU A 285 -15.28 -14.12 -5.04
CA GLU A 285 -14.25 -15.14 -5.12
C GLU A 285 -14.07 -15.51 -6.59
N ILE A 286 -12.81 -15.52 -7.05
CA ILE A 286 -12.40 -16.11 -8.31
C ILE A 286 -11.69 -17.42 -7.98
N SER A 287 -12.11 -18.49 -8.64
CA SER A 287 -11.41 -19.77 -8.63
C SER A 287 -11.23 -20.26 -10.06
N PRO A 288 -10.15 -21.01 -10.36
CA PRO A 288 -10.04 -21.72 -11.62
C PRO A 288 -11.28 -22.57 -11.82
N THR A 289 -11.91 -22.50 -12.99
CA THR A 289 -12.94 -23.44 -13.35
C THR A 289 -12.33 -24.84 -13.26
N ARG A 290 -12.94 -25.74 -12.45
CA ARG A 290 -12.66 -27.16 -12.59
C ARG A 290 -12.97 -27.50 -14.05
N SER A 291 -11.96 -27.84 -14.84
CA SER A 291 -12.21 -28.50 -16.11
C SER A 291 -13.04 -29.73 -15.79
N VAL A 292 -14.32 -29.70 -16.19
CA VAL A 292 -15.14 -30.91 -16.24
C VAL A 292 -14.53 -31.72 -17.37
N MET A 293 -13.62 -32.63 -17.02
CA MET A 293 -13.21 -33.72 -17.92
C MET A 293 -14.34 -34.73 -18.03
#